data_AF-A0A937BGR2-F1
#
_entry.id   AF-A0A937BGR2-F1
#
_cell.length_a   1.000
_cell.length_b   1.000
_cell.length_c   1.000
_cell.angle_alpha   90.00
_cell.angle_beta   90.00
_cell.angle_gamma   90.00
#
_symmetry.space_group_name_H-M   'P 1'
#
loop_
_entity.id
_entity.type
_entity.pdbx_description
1 polymer ?
#
loop_
_entity_poly.entity_id
_entity_poly.type
_entity_poly.pdbx_seq_one_letter_code
_entity_poly.pdbx_strand_id
1 'polypeptide(L)'
;MRWAAPLLLLPLACVPKLPVTEPAPLVEAGPSNVLTVADIRIAAEVDTTNAANLDAVNCLRRYLTRKMDPEAPNDYWYAPDDLSRPSGMEHYGGPYAELRYAEYDSVGDLRYRPTVLEARAAGEGELQLKVMWSEQTGTPDTSGAKYMFEFLVRSTAEGARLSLPLEHNTASWERRTVGTVTYILSPRHVFDPAEAEEQRSMIERLSAFFEVPTFPITYYSYAGPADLYAARGFLVHPLMHTLASGGMVDGTNNVHSGNNKDIYTHEVVHLFSQSRTPARRSHRPCWKRAWPP
;
A
#
# COMPACT_ATOMS: atom_id res chain seq x y z
N MET A 1 23.31 54.71 58.49
CA MET A 1 22.09 54.08 59.07
C MET A 1 20.90 54.98 58.79
N ARG A 2 19.77 54.35 58.46
CA ARG A 2 18.42 54.89 58.19
C ARG A 2 18.10 55.26 56.74
N TRP A 3 16.99 54.64 56.32
CA TRP A 3 16.39 54.54 55.00
C TRP A 3 15.44 55.71 54.73
N ALA A 4 15.20 56.01 53.46
CA ALA A 4 13.89 56.46 52.97
C ALA A 4 13.78 56.16 51.46
N ALA A 5 12.74 55.42 51.08
CA ALA A 5 12.36 55.13 49.70
C ALA A 5 11.63 56.32 49.06
N PRO A 6 11.74 56.56 47.75
CA PRO A 6 10.83 57.43 47.04
C PRO A 6 9.72 56.65 46.33
N LEU A 7 8.48 57.13 46.51
CA LEU A 7 7.28 56.75 45.78
C LEU A 7 7.47 56.99 44.26
N LEU A 8 7.12 55.99 43.46
CA LEU A 8 6.94 56.09 42.01
C LEU A 8 5.61 56.80 41.68
N LEU A 9 5.68 57.83 40.85
CA LEU A 9 4.56 58.42 40.11
C LEU A 9 4.33 57.60 38.83
N LEU A 10 3.11 57.09 38.65
CA LEU A 10 2.62 56.44 37.43
C LEU A 10 2.00 57.50 36.49
N PRO A 11 2.46 57.63 35.23
CA PRO A 11 1.70 58.37 34.22
C PRO A 11 0.70 57.44 33.51
N LEU A 12 -0.55 57.90 33.40
CA LEU A 12 -1.57 57.31 32.53
C LEU A 12 -1.10 57.33 31.06
N ALA A 13 -1.03 56.16 30.43
CA ALA A 13 -0.87 56.04 28.98
C ALA A 13 -2.24 55.84 28.32
N CYS A 14 -2.58 56.73 27.38
CA CYS A 14 -3.77 56.66 26.54
C CYS A 14 -3.72 55.41 25.63
N VAL A 15 -4.81 54.63 25.61
CA VAL A 15 -4.96 53.47 24.70
C VAL A 15 -5.47 53.95 23.34
N PRO A 16 -4.78 53.67 22.21
CA PRO A 16 -5.30 53.96 20.89
C PRO A 16 -6.37 52.93 20.48
N LYS A 17 -7.41 53.44 19.80
CA LYS A 17 -8.59 52.71 19.33
C LYS A 17 -8.20 51.73 18.21
N LEU A 18 -8.51 50.44 18.37
CA LEU A 18 -8.26 49.39 17.36
C LEU A 18 -9.09 49.63 16.09
N PRO A 19 -8.53 49.41 14.88
CA PRO A 19 -9.27 49.53 13.63
C PRO A 19 -10.27 48.38 13.47
N VAL A 20 -11.43 48.72 12.93
CA VAL A 20 -12.53 47.79 12.63
C VAL A 20 -12.05 46.80 11.56
N THR A 21 -12.06 45.51 11.89
CA THR A 21 -11.66 44.43 10.98
C THR A 21 -12.80 44.15 10.00
N GLU A 22 -12.55 44.37 8.72
CA GLU A 22 -13.44 43.96 7.64
C GLU A 22 -13.56 42.42 7.65
N PRO A 23 -14.77 41.83 7.50
CA PRO A 23 -14.91 40.38 7.49
C PRO A 23 -14.17 39.80 6.28
N ALA A 24 -13.33 38.79 6.55
CA ALA A 24 -12.60 38.08 5.51
C ALA A 24 -13.56 37.53 4.44
N PRO A 25 -13.20 37.59 3.14
CA PRO A 25 -14.04 37.03 2.09
C PRO A 25 -14.29 35.54 2.34
N LEU A 26 -15.55 35.13 2.18
CA LEU A 26 -15.95 33.73 2.19
C LEU A 26 -15.16 32.97 1.13
N VAL A 27 -14.25 32.12 1.58
CA VAL A 27 -13.61 31.11 0.72
C VAL A 27 -14.69 30.11 0.36
N GLU A 28 -15.15 30.12 -0.89
CA GLU A 28 -15.98 29.03 -1.41
C GLU A 28 -15.23 27.71 -1.24
N ALA A 29 -15.87 26.74 -0.59
CA ALA A 29 -15.31 25.41 -0.42
C ALA A 29 -15.08 24.79 -1.81
N GLY A 30 -13.81 24.53 -2.15
CA GLY A 30 -13.47 23.77 -3.35
C GLY A 30 -14.15 22.39 -3.37
N PRO A 31 -14.15 21.69 -4.53
CA PRO A 31 -14.70 20.35 -4.61
C PRO A 31 -14.10 19.45 -3.51
N SER A 32 -14.94 18.63 -2.88
CA SER A 32 -14.51 17.71 -1.82
C SER A 32 -13.30 16.87 -2.28
N ASN A 33 -12.21 16.91 -1.52
CA ASN A 33 -11.03 16.05 -1.71
C ASN A 33 -11.26 14.59 -1.28
N VAL A 34 -12.51 14.21 -1.03
CA VAL A 34 -12.91 12.87 -0.61
C VAL A 34 -13.65 12.19 -1.75
N LEU A 35 -13.20 10.98 -2.08
CA LEU A 35 -13.86 10.13 -3.08
C LEU A 35 -15.22 9.67 -2.57
N THR A 36 -16.27 9.90 -3.35
CA THR A 36 -17.64 9.46 -3.06
C THR A 36 -18.09 8.34 -4.00
N VAL A 37 -19.21 7.68 -3.69
CA VAL A 37 -19.75 6.62 -4.54
C VAL A 37 -20.11 7.14 -5.94
N ALA A 38 -20.57 8.39 -6.05
CA ALA A 38 -20.92 9.02 -7.33
C ALA A 38 -19.72 9.22 -8.25
N ASP A 39 -18.52 9.28 -7.67
CA ASP A 39 -17.27 9.42 -8.42
C ASP A 39 -16.77 8.11 -9.01
N ILE A 40 -17.27 6.97 -8.52
CA ILE A 40 -16.86 5.62 -8.95
C ILE A 40 -17.78 5.16 -10.08
N ARG A 41 -17.22 5.17 -11.29
CA ARG A 41 -17.93 4.87 -12.52
C ARG A 41 -17.91 3.38 -12.83
N ILE A 42 -18.86 2.96 -13.63
CA ILE A 42 -18.99 1.58 -14.10
C ILE A 42 -19.16 1.68 -15.63
N ALA A 43 -18.31 0.98 -16.37
CA ALA A 43 -18.40 0.88 -17.81
C ALA A 43 -19.68 0.11 -18.21
N ALA A 44 -20.25 0.43 -19.37
CA ALA A 44 -21.53 -0.13 -19.81
C ALA A 44 -21.49 -1.66 -19.99
N GLU A 45 -20.31 -2.19 -20.23
CA GLU A 45 -20.01 -3.60 -20.45
C GLU A 45 -20.04 -4.43 -19.15
N VAL A 46 -19.98 -3.78 -17.98
CA VAL A 46 -20.05 -4.48 -16.70
C VAL A 46 -21.52 -4.78 -16.37
N ASP A 47 -21.91 -6.04 -16.53
CA ASP A 47 -23.25 -6.51 -16.19
C ASP A 47 -23.48 -6.46 -14.67
N THR A 48 -24.13 -5.38 -14.22
CA THR A 48 -24.56 -5.18 -12.83
C THR A 48 -25.94 -5.75 -12.53
N THR A 49 -26.60 -6.39 -13.51
CA THR A 49 -27.81 -7.20 -13.26
C THR A 49 -27.43 -8.57 -12.69
N ASN A 50 -26.21 -9.03 -12.95
CA ASN A 50 -25.62 -10.15 -12.24
C ASN A 50 -25.33 -9.79 -10.78
N ALA A 51 -25.91 -10.55 -9.85
CA ALA A 51 -25.82 -10.28 -8.41
C ALA A 51 -24.38 -10.34 -7.87
N ALA A 52 -23.53 -11.25 -8.38
CA ALA A 52 -22.15 -11.39 -7.94
C ALA A 52 -21.30 -10.19 -8.40
N ASN A 53 -21.47 -9.77 -9.66
CA ASN A 53 -20.82 -8.57 -10.18
C ASN A 53 -21.25 -7.31 -9.40
N LEU A 54 -22.55 -7.18 -9.12
CA LEU A 54 -23.08 -6.06 -8.35
C LEU A 54 -22.51 -6.02 -6.92
N ASP A 55 -22.42 -7.17 -6.23
CA ASP A 55 -21.85 -7.23 -4.89
C ASP A 55 -20.35 -6.90 -4.90
N ALA A 56 -19.60 -7.41 -5.88
CA ALA A 56 -18.19 -7.10 -6.07
C ALA A 56 -17.95 -5.60 -6.29
N VAL A 57 -18.71 -4.96 -7.19
CA VAL A 57 -18.63 -3.51 -7.45
C VAL A 57 -19.02 -2.70 -6.22
N ASN A 58 -20.04 -3.13 -5.47
CA ASN A 58 -20.42 -2.45 -4.23
C ASN A 58 -19.35 -2.61 -3.13
N CYS A 59 -18.70 -3.78 -3.04
CA CYS A 59 -17.57 -3.98 -2.14
C CYS A 59 -16.42 -3.01 -2.48
N LEU A 60 -16.05 -2.92 -3.77
CA LEU A 60 -15.05 -1.94 -4.24
C LEU A 60 -15.43 -0.51 -3.89
N ARG A 61 -16.69 -0.11 -4.13
CA ARG A 61 -17.17 1.23 -3.81
C ARG A 61 -17.05 1.55 -2.32
N ARG A 62 -17.44 0.62 -1.46
CA ARG A 62 -17.33 0.80 -0.01
C ARG A 62 -15.87 0.91 0.43
N TYR A 63 -15.00 0.04 -0.08
CA TYR A 63 -13.57 0.11 0.20
C TYR A 63 -12.97 1.46 -0.23
N LEU A 64 -13.12 1.85 -1.50
CA LEU A 64 -12.48 3.07 -2.01
C LEU A 64 -12.97 4.35 -1.34
N THR A 65 -14.24 4.40 -0.90
CA THR A 65 -14.81 5.58 -0.22
C THR A 65 -14.53 5.62 1.28
N ARG A 66 -14.16 4.48 1.89
CA ARG A 66 -13.86 4.39 3.33
C ARG A 66 -12.39 4.23 3.66
N LYS A 67 -11.53 3.87 2.71
CA LYS A 67 -10.10 3.59 2.94
C LYS A 67 -9.30 4.74 3.57
N MET A 68 -9.81 5.97 3.54
CA MET A 68 -9.14 7.12 4.15
C MET A 68 -9.67 7.44 5.56
N ASP A 69 -10.72 6.75 6.01
CA ASP A 69 -11.35 6.93 7.31
C ASP A 69 -10.66 6.02 8.34
N PRO A 70 -9.89 6.57 9.29
CA PRO A 70 -9.15 5.76 10.27
C PRO A 70 -10.08 5.04 11.27
N GLU A 71 -11.33 5.49 11.40
CA GLU A 71 -12.33 4.90 12.31
C GLU A 71 -13.24 3.90 11.60
N ALA A 72 -13.20 3.84 10.26
CA ALA A 72 -13.97 2.86 9.51
C ALA A 72 -13.36 1.46 9.66
N PRO A 73 -14.17 0.41 9.88
CA PRO A 73 -13.67 -0.95 9.89
C PRO A 73 -13.22 -1.35 8.47
N ASN A 74 -12.09 -2.08 8.37
CA ASN A 74 -11.57 -2.61 7.10
C ASN A 74 -12.30 -3.92 6.69
N ASP A 75 -13.62 -3.97 6.83
CA ASP A 75 -14.41 -5.19 6.61
C ASP A 75 -14.58 -5.53 5.11
N TYR A 76 -13.97 -4.77 4.21
CA TYR A 76 -14.05 -4.97 2.76
C TYR A 76 -12.85 -5.70 2.19
N TRP A 77 -11.80 -5.90 2.99
CA TRP A 77 -10.59 -6.61 2.60
C TRP A 77 -10.62 -8.06 3.09
N TYR A 78 -10.04 -8.96 2.31
CA TYR A 78 -9.92 -10.36 2.67
C TYR A 78 -8.87 -10.50 3.77
N ALA A 79 -9.29 -10.89 4.97
CA ALA A 79 -8.45 -10.85 6.17
C ALA A 79 -7.10 -11.60 6.06
N PRO A 80 -6.99 -12.75 5.36
CA PRO A 80 -5.69 -13.38 5.12
C PRO A 80 -4.69 -12.51 4.35
N ASP A 81 -5.16 -11.56 3.54
CA ASP A 81 -4.33 -10.57 2.84
C ASP A 81 -4.16 -9.27 3.66
N ASP A 82 -4.87 -9.13 4.78
CA ASP A 82 -4.72 -7.99 5.68
C ASP A 82 -3.51 -8.21 6.58
N LEU A 83 -2.33 -7.94 6.00
CA LEU A 83 -1.02 -8.13 6.63
C LEU A 83 -0.73 -7.11 7.74
N SER A 84 -1.76 -6.45 8.27
CA SER A 84 -1.67 -5.45 9.32
C SER A 84 -2.11 -5.99 10.67
N ARG A 85 -1.14 -6.37 11.52
CA ARG A 85 -1.07 -5.98 12.93
C ARG A 85 0.11 -6.65 13.65
N PRO A 86 0.81 -5.96 14.60
CA PRO A 86 0.30 -4.82 15.36
C PRO A 86 1.28 -3.64 15.47
N SER A 87 0.99 -2.48 14.87
CA SER A 87 0.97 -1.17 15.57
C SER A 87 0.76 0.01 14.62
N GLY A 88 -0.39 0.68 14.75
CA GLY A 88 -0.50 2.14 14.59
C GLY A 88 -0.29 2.78 13.21
N MET A 89 0.11 2.05 12.18
CA MET A 89 0.26 2.58 10.81
C MET A 89 -0.23 1.63 9.71
N GLU A 90 -0.97 0.59 10.11
CA GLU A 90 -1.33 -0.54 9.27
C GLU A 90 -2.85 -0.77 9.45
N HIS A 91 -3.69 -0.02 8.75
CA HIS A 91 -5.15 -0.27 8.69
C HIS A 91 -5.62 -0.69 7.30
N TYR A 92 -4.70 -0.66 6.32
CA TYR A 92 -4.99 -0.94 4.93
C TYR A 92 -3.82 -1.68 4.29
N GLY A 93 -3.47 -2.85 4.83
CA GLY A 93 -2.68 -3.83 4.07
C GLY A 93 -3.29 -4.01 2.67
N GLY A 94 -2.45 -4.13 1.63
CA GLY A 94 -2.87 -4.11 0.22
C GLY A 94 -2.31 -2.92 -0.57
N PRO A 95 -2.90 -2.54 -1.72
CA PRO A 95 -2.36 -1.51 -2.61
C PRO A 95 -2.70 -0.07 -2.15
N TYR A 96 -2.96 0.16 -0.86
CA TYR A 96 -3.51 1.42 -0.35
C TYR A 96 -2.68 2.65 -0.74
N ALA A 97 -1.37 2.60 -0.53
CA ALA A 97 -0.48 3.71 -0.86
C ALA A 97 -0.50 3.98 -2.37
N GLU A 98 -0.44 2.91 -3.18
CA GLU A 98 -0.50 2.97 -4.63
C GLU A 98 -1.85 3.53 -5.13
N LEU A 99 -2.98 3.14 -4.51
CA LEU A 99 -4.31 3.66 -4.84
C LEU A 99 -4.45 5.14 -4.47
N ARG A 100 -3.85 5.58 -3.37
CA ARG A 100 -3.78 7.02 -3.05
C ARG A 100 -3.03 7.77 -4.14
N TYR A 101 -1.90 7.26 -4.61
CA TYR A 101 -1.20 7.86 -5.75
C TYR A 101 -1.97 7.77 -7.06
N ALA A 102 -2.85 6.76 -7.21
CA ALA A 102 -3.73 6.65 -8.36
C ALA A 102 -4.77 7.77 -8.39
N GLU A 103 -5.38 8.09 -7.25
CA GLU A 103 -6.51 9.02 -7.12
C GLU A 103 -6.10 10.50 -7.09
N TYR A 104 -5.04 10.79 -6.34
CA TYR A 104 -4.65 12.16 -6.01
C TYR A 104 -3.52 12.65 -6.91
N ASP A 105 -3.48 13.96 -7.16
CA ASP A 105 -2.35 14.60 -7.81
C ASP A 105 -1.24 14.97 -6.81
N SER A 106 -0.21 15.68 -7.29
CA SER A 106 0.95 16.05 -6.46
C SER A 106 0.65 17.06 -5.36
N VAL A 107 -0.47 17.79 -5.44
CA VAL A 107 -0.88 18.75 -4.39
C VAL A 107 -1.91 18.15 -3.44
N GLY A 108 -2.36 16.91 -3.70
CA GLY A 108 -3.28 16.18 -2.84
C GLY A 108 -4.75 16.37 -3.21
N ASP A 109 -5.03 16.91 -4.40
CA ASP A 109 -6.39 17.07 -4.88
C ASP A 109 -6.87 15.83 -5.62
N LEU A 110 -8.14 15.50 -5.43
CA LEU A 110 -8.75 14.31 -6.03
C LEU A 110 -9.03 14.55 -7.51
N ARG A 111 -8.15 14.02 -8.35
CA ARG A 111 -8.11 14.33 -9.78
C ARG A 111 -8.48 13.17 -10.69
N TYR A 112 -8.07 11.96 -10.32
CA TYR A 112 -8.24 10.78 -11.15
C TYR A 112 -9.31 9.88 -10.55
N ARG A 113 -10.38 9.67 -11.30
CA ARG A 113 -11.56 8.96 -10.79
C ARG A 113 -11.53 7.49 -11.24
N PRO A 114 -11.86 6.54 -10.34
CA PRO A 114 -11.91 5.14 -10.69
C PRO A 114 -13.10 4.82 -11.61
N THR A 115 -12.85 3.97 -12.59
CA THR A 115 -13.87 3.38 -13.47
C THR A 115 -13.69 1.86 -13.46
N VAL A 116 -14.73 1.12 -13.08
CA VAL A 116 -14.76 -0.35 -13.23
C VAL A 116 -14.96 -0.66 -14.71
N LEU A 117 -13.98 -1.29 -15.33
CA LEU A 117 -13.98 -1.62 -16.76
C LEU A 117 -14.51 -3.01 -17.04
N GLU A 118 -14.24 -3.96 -16.14
CA GLU A 118 -14.54 -5.37 -16.35
C GLU A 118 -14.79 -6.05 -15.01
N ALA A 119 -15.76 -6.97 -15.01
CA ALA A 119 -15.93 -7.97 -13.96
C ALA A 119 -15.98 -9.34 -14.64
N ARG A 120 -15.01 -10.21 -14.34
CA ARG A 120 -14.92 -11.55 -14.95
C ARG A 120 -14.74 -12.63 -13.90
N ALA A 121 -15.19 -13.84 -14.19
CA ALA A 121 -14.91 -15.00 -13.34
C ALA A 121 -13.40 -15.28 -13.28
N ALA A 122 -12.88 -15.51 -12.08
CA ALA A 122 -11.49 -15.87 -11.80
C ALA A 122 -11.37 -17.31 -11.25
N GLY A 123 -12.47 -17.89 -10.77
CA GLY A 123 -12.51 -19.21 -10.17
C GLY A 123 -13.88 -19.47 -9.55
N GLU A 124 -14.03 -20.60 -8.87
CA GLU A 124 -15.25 -20.87 -8.11
C GLU A 124 -15.37 -19.87 -6.95
N GLY A 125 -16.43 -19.05 -6.96
CA GLY A 125 -16.64 -18.02 -5.95
C GLY A 125 -15.70 -16.81 -6.06
N GLU A 126 -14.97 -16.67 -7.17
CA GLU A 126 -14.01 -15.58 -7.37
C GLU A 126 -14.31 -14.76 -8.63
N LEU A 127 -14.22 -13.45 -8.50
CA LEU A 127 -14.29 -12.49 -9.60
C LEU A 127 -13.01 -11.66 -9.65
N GLN A 128 -12.60 -11.27 -10.85
CA GLN A 128 -11.58 -10.27 -11.06
C GLN A 128 -12.23 -8.97 -11.51
N LEU A 129 -11.94 -7.88 -10.80
CA LEU A 129 -12.40 -6.53 -11.14
C LEU A 129 -11.26 -5.72 -11.70
N LYS A 130 -11.36 -5.33 -12.98
CA LYS A 130 -10.41 -4.40 -13.61
C LYS A 130 -10.88 -2.98 -13.39
N VAL A 131 -10.03 -2.16 -12.79
CA VAL A 131 -10.34 -0.77 -12.44
C VAL A 131 -9.27 0.16 -12.99
N MET A 132 -9.69 1.26 -13.60
CA MET A 132 -8.83 2.28 -14.18
C MET A 132 -9.01 3.61 -13.46
N TRP A 133 -7.91 4.33 -13.22
CA TRP A 133 -7.92 5.71 -12.74
C TRP A 133 -7.46 6.65 -13.86
N SER A 134 -8.34 7.57 -14.24
CA SER A 134 -8.10 8.55 -15.30
C SER A 134 -8.73 9.90 -14.96
N GLU A 135 -8.24 10.96 -15.60
CA GLU A 135 -8.79 12.32 -15.43
C GLU A 135 -10.07 12.51 -16.26
N GLN A 136 -10.15 11.89 -17.44
CA GLN A 136 -11.26 12.06 -18.36
C GLN A 136 -12.60 11.68 -17.72
N THR A 137 -13.61 12.52 -17.97
CA THR A 137 -15.04 12.27 -17.70
C THR A 137 -15.69 11.76 -19.00
N GLY A 138 -16.20 10.52 -19.01
CA GLY A 138 -16.91 9.97 -20.18
C GLY A 138 -16.62 8.51 -20.48
N THR A 139 -16.72 8.13 -21.76
CA THR A 139 -16.46 6.78 -22.27
C THR A 139 -15.06 6.29 -21.86
N PRO A 140 -14.88 5.00 -21.51
CA PRO A 140 -13.60 4.50 -21.04
C PRO A 140 -12.57 4.46 -22.18
N ASP A 141 -11.76 5.50 -22.29
CA ASP A 141 -10.54 5.50 -23.10
C ASP A 141 -9.37 5.08 -22.21
N THR A 142 -8.80 3.89 -22.48
CA THR A 142 -7.70 3.34 -21.71
C THR A 142 -6.36 4.02 -22.01
N SER A 143 -6.24 4.80 -23.08
CA SER A 143 -5.00 5.50 -23.43
C SER A 143 -4.66 6.64 -22.44
N GLY A 144 -5.67 7.18 -21.76
CA GLY A 144 -5.53 8.19 -20.71
C GLY A 144 -5.40 7.61 -19.28
N ALA A 145 -5.19 6.31 -19.14
CA ALA A 145 -5.07 5.67 -17.83
C ALA A 145 -3.79 6.14 -17.10
N LYS A 146 -3.95 6.72 -15.91
CA LYS A 146 -2.82 6.97 -15.00
C LYS A 146 -2.41 5.66 -14.33
N TYR A 147 -3.40 4.88 -13.89
CA TYR A 147 -3.25 3.57 -13.29
C TYR A 147 -4.34 2.64 -13.78
N MET A 148 -4.03 1.35 -13.83
CA MET A 148 -5.01 0.28 -14.01
C MET A 148 -4.61 -0.90 -13.15
N PHE A 149 -5.55 -1.38 -12.35
CA PHE A 149 -5.35 -2.41 -11.34
C PHE A 149 -6.47 -3.44 -11.39
N GLU A 150 -6.12 -4.71 -11.21
CA GLU A 150 -7.04 -5.82 -11.08
C GLU A 150 -7.14 -6.23 -9.61
N PHE A 151 -8.33 -6.13 -9.04
CA PHE A 151 -8.63 -6.73 -7.74
C PHE A 151 -9.12 -8.15 -7.94
N LEU A 152 -8.73 -9.06 -7.04
CA LEU A 152 -9.46 -10.29 -6.84
C LEU A 152 -10.60 -10.01 -5.84
N VAL A 153 -11.77 -10.58 -6.11
CA VAL A 153 -12.93 -10.50 -5.23
C VAL A 153 -13.34 -11.91 -4.88
N ARG A 154 -13.34 -12.22 -3.58
CA ARG A 154 -13.70 -13.52 -3.04
C ARG A 154 -15.06 -13.44 -2.36
N SER A 155 -15.96 -14.37 -2.67
CA SER A 155 -17.22 -14.52 -1.94
C SER A 155 -16.97 -15.26 -0.62
N THR A 156 -17.21 -14.60 0.51
CA THR A 156 -17.17 -15.23 1.85
C THR A 156 -18.58 -15.35 2.43
N ALA A 157 -18.70 -16.01 3.59
CA ALA A 157 -19.98 -16.10 4.31
C ALA A 157 -20.53 -14.71 4.71
N GLU A 158 -19.64 -13.72 4.86
CA GLU A 158 -19.93 -12.33 5.21
C GLU A 158 -20.02 -11.41 3.98
N GLY A 159 -20.07 -11.96 2.77
CA GLY A 159 -20.20 -11.25 1.49
C GLY A 159 -18.89 -11.12 0.70
N ALA A 160 -18.89 -10.33 -0.36
CA ALA A 160 -17.69 -10.09 -1.16
C ALA A 160 -16.57 -9.41 -0.35
N ARG A 161 -15.32 -9.84 -0.58
CA ARG A 161 -14.09 -9.24 -0.04
C ARG A 161 -13.06 -9.02 -1.15
N LEU A 162 -12.41 -7.84 -1.14
CA LEU A 162 -11.29 -7.53 -2.03
C LEU A 162 -10.01 -8.22 -1.55
N SER A 163 -9.17 -8.63 -2.48
CA SER A 163 -7.93 -9.36 -2.24
C SER A 163 -6.90 -8.94 -3.29
N LEU A 164 -5.61 -9.03 -2.94
CA LEU A 164 -4.55 -8.91 -3.94
C LEU A 164 -4.63 -10.15 -4.85
N PRO A 165 -4.55 -10.00 -6.17
CA PRO A 165 -4.58 -11.15 -7.07
C PRO A 165 -3.23 -11.90 -7.08
N LEU A 166 -2.33 -11.67 -6.12
CA LEU A 166 -0.95 -12.19 -6.15
C LEU A 166 -0.91 -13.72 -6.24
N GLU A 167 -1.60 -14.42 -5.34
CA GLU A 167 -1.65 -15.88 -5.36
C GLU A 167 -2.33 -16.41 -6.63
N HIS A 168 -3.40 -15.74 -7.07
CA HIS A 168 -4.12 -16.08 -8.29
C HIS A 168 -3.22 -15.95 -9.53
N ASN A 169 -2.57 -14.79 -9.69
CA ASN A 169 -1.70 -14.46 -10.81
C ASN A 169 -0.43 -15.31 -10.88
N THR A 170 0.01 -15.84 -9.73
CA THR A 170 1.22 -16.67 -9.60
C THR A 170 0.90 -18.15 -9.35
N ALA A 171 -0.37 -18.56 -9.46
CA ALA A 171 -0.79 -19.93 -9.19
C ALA A 171 -0.05 -20.95 -10.07
N SER A 172 0.11 -20.64 -11.36
CA SER A 172 0.79 -21.48 -12.35
C SER A 172 2.31 -21.31 -12.40
N TRP A 173 2.88 -20.42 -11.59
CA TRP A 173 4.31 -20.15 -11.62
C TRP A 173 5.11 -21.31 -11.02
N GLU A 174 6.30 -21.52 -11.55
CA GLU A 174 7.19 -22.57 -11.06
C GLU A 174 7.58 -22.27 -9.60
N ARG A 175 7.62 -23.32 -8.78
CA ARG A 175 8.01 -23.25 -7.37
C ARG A 175 9.24 -24.10 -7.12
N ARG A 176 10.21 -23.54 -6.40
CA ARG A 176 11.41 -24.25 -5.96
C ARG A 176 11.68 -23.95 -4.49
N THR A 177 12.20 -24.92 -3.75
CA THR A 177 12.52 -24.72 -2.34
C THR A 177 14.00 -25.00 -2.11
N VAL A 178 14.67 -24.07 -1.44
CA VAL A 178 16.08 -24.17 -1.02
C VAL A 178 16.16 -23.76 0.45
N GLY A 179 16.40 -24.73 1.34
CA GLY A 179 16.35 -24.49 2.78
C GLY A 179 14.97 -24.02 3.24
N THR A 180 14.89 -22.86 3.91
CA THR A 180 13.63 -22.26 4.36
C THR A 180 12.99 -21.32 3.34
N VAL A 181 13.59 -21.15 2.16
CA VAL A 181 13.09 -20.24 1.12
C VAL A 181 12.32 -21.03 0.06
N THR A 182 11.07 -20.64 -0.17
CA THR A 182 10.27 -21.11 -1.32
C THR A 182 10.22 -20.02 -2.37
N TYR A 183 10.88 -20.26 -3.49
CA TYR A 183 10.91 -19.40 -4.65
C TYR A 183 9.67 -19.60 -5.52
N ILE A 184 9.04 -18.50 -5.95
CA ILE A 184 7.95 -18.44 -6.92
C ILE A 184 8.48 -17.67 -8.13
N LEU A 185 8.69 -18.38 -9.23
CA LEU A 185 9.49 -17.89 -10.35
C LEU A 185 8.59 -17.32 -11.45
N SER A 186 8.80 -16.05 -11.80
CA SER A 186 8.13 -15.48 -12.96
C SER A 186 8.47 -16.26 -14.23
N PRO A 187 7.54 -16.44 -15.18
CA PRO A 187 7.77 -17.29 -16.37
C PRO A 187 8.96 -16.87 -17.25
N ARG A 188 9.42 -15.62 -17.12
CA ARG A 188 10.55 -15.07 -17.88
C ARG A 188 11.87 -15.10 -17.11
N HIS A 189 11.84 -15.45 -15.83
CA HIS A 189 13.02 -15.53 -15.00
C HIS A 189 13.64 -16.93 -15.07
N VAL A 190 14.97 -16.98 -15.12
CA VAL A 190 15.73 -18.23 -15.12
C VAL A 190 16.36 -18.36 -13.75
N PHE A 191 15.93 -19.38 -13.00
CA PHE A 191 16.43 -19.63 -11.65
C PHE A 191 17.93 -19.95 -11.65
N ASP A 192 18.67 -19.29 -10.77
CA ASP A 192 20.09 -19.53 -10.47
C ASP A 192 20.24 -20.27 -9.12
N PRO A 193 20.54 -21.59 -9.14
CA PRO A 193 20.74 -22.36 -7.92
C PRO A 193 21.91 -21.88 -7.06
N ALA A 194 22.93 -21.25 -7.65
CA ALA A 194 24.09 -20.77 -6.90
C ALA A 194 23.72 -19.52 -6.10
N GLU A 195 22.98 -18.58 -6.68
CA GLU A 195 22.44 -17.42 -5.97
C GLU A 195 21.49 -17.84 -4.84
N ALA A 196 20.62 -18.84 -5.10
CA ALA A 196 19.71 -19.34 -4.07
C ALA A 196 20.44 -20.00 -2.89
N GLU A 197 21.52 -20.73 -3.15
CA GLU A 197 22.36 -21.34 -2.10
C GLU A 197 23.16 -20.29 -1.32
N GLU A 198 23.62 -19.23 -1.98
CA GLU A 198 24.23 -18.08 -1.31
C GLU A 198 23.21 -17.36 -0.41
N GLN A 199 21.97 -17.14 -0.90
CA GLN A 199 20.89 -16.54 -0.12
C GLN A 199 20.54 -17.39 1.12
N ARG A 200 20.52 -18.73 0.98
CA ARG A 200 20.34 -19.67 2.10
C ARG A 200 21.42 -19.50 3.16
N SER A 201 22.69 -19.47 2.73
CA SER A 201 23.84 -19.28 3.63
C SER A 201 23.80 -17.90 4.32
N MET A 202 23.35 -16.86 3.62
CA MET A 202 23.16 -15.53 4.20
C MET A 202 22.05 -15.50 5.24
N ILE A 203 20.93 -16.20 5.03
CA ILE A 203 19.83 -16.33 6.00
C ILE A 203 20.32 -16.97 7.31
N GLU A 204 21.17 -17.99 7.25
CA GLU A 204 21.77 -18.61 8.44
C GLU A 204 22.64 -17.60 9.23
N ARG A 205 23.44 -16.79 8.52
CA ARG A 205 24.24 -15.74 9.15
C ARG A 205 23.38 -14.65 9.76
N LEU A 206 22.30 -14.23 9.09
CA LEU A 206 21.34 -13.27 9.61
C LEU A 206 20.63 -13.81 10.85
N SER A 207 20.23 -15.07 10.83
CA SER A 207 19.63 -15.75 11.99
C SER A 207 20.55 -15.69 13.21
N ALA A 208 21.83 -16.02 13.04
CA ALA A 208 22.82 -15.91 14.10
C ALA A 208 23.07 -14.45 14.56
N PHE A 209 23.16 -13.51 13.62
CA PHE A 209 23.43 -12.09 13.92
C PHE A 209 22.26 -11.40 14.65
N PHE A 210 21.03 -11.68 14.24
CA PHE A 210 19.82 -11.10 14.85
C PHE A 210 19.33 -11.90 16.06
N GLU A 211 19.90 -13.09 16.33
CA GLU A 211 19.44 -14.04 17.35
C GLU A 211 17.96 -14.44 17.16
N VAL A 212 17.54 -14.56 15.90
CA VAL A 212 16.17 -14.95 15.51
C VAL A 212 16.27 -16.27 14.75
N PRO A 213 15.53 -17.33 15.12
CA PRO A 213 15.51 -18.57 14.35
C PRO A 213 15.15 -18.32 12.89
N THR A 214 15.73 -19.08 11.96
CA THR A 214 15.28 -19.05 10.57
C THR A 214 13.80 -19.39 10.48
N PHE A 215 13.07 -18.72 9.61
CA PHE A 215 11.65 -18.93 9.37
C PHE A 215 11.37 -19.14 7.87
N PRO A 216 10.22 -19.72 7.50
CA PRO A 216 9.82 -19.84 6.10
C PRO A 216 9.73 -18.47 5.44
N ILE A 217 10.38 -18.32 4.28
CA ILE A 217 10.34 -17.12 3.44
C ILE A 217 9.79 -17.52 2.07
N THR A 218 8.83 -16.75 1.55
CA THR A 218 8.40 -16.88 0.15
C THR A 218 9.14 -15.82 -0.66
N TYR A 219 9.85 -16.22 -1.71
CA TYR A 219 10.64 -15.32 -2.53
C TYR A 219 10.07 -15.29 -3.96
N TYR A 220 9.49 -14.17 -4.35
CA TYR A 220 9.03 -13.98 -5.73
C TYR A 220 10.19 -13.46 -6.59
N SER A 221 10.73 -14.33 -7.45
CA SER A 221 11.81 -14.00 -8.39
C SER A 221 11.24 -13.51 -9.71
N TYR A 222 11.30 -12.21 -9.93
CA TYR A 222 10.79 -11.56 -11.14
C TYR A 222 11.92 -11.30 -12.13
N ALA A 223 11.65 -11.44 -13.43
CA ALA A 223 12.61 -11.05 -14.48
C ALA A 223 12.83 -9.52 -14.55
N GLY A 224 11.95 -8.75 -13.92
CA GLY A 224 12.06 -7.30 -13.79
C GLY A 224 10.82 -6.67 -13.13
N PRO A 225 10.79 -5.34 -12.98
CA PRO A 225 9.67 -4.65 -12.32
C PRO A 225 8.32 -4.88 -12.99
N ALA A 226 8.28 -5.06 -14.31
CA ALA A 226 7.04 -5.38 -15.03
C ALA A 226 6.34 -6.64 -14.49
N ASP A 227 7.10 -7.71 -14.21
CA ASP A 227 6.51 -8.94 -13.67
C ASP A 227 6.08 -8.75 -12.20
N LEU A 228 6.82 -7.95 -11.43
CA LEU A 228 6.46 -7.59 -10.05
C LEU A 228 5.11 -6.89 -10.01
N TYR A 229 4.95 -5.83 -10.81
CA TYR A 229 3.71 -5.06 -10.87
C TYR A 229 2.55 -5.90 -11.40
N ALA A 230 2.77 -6.67 -12.47
CA ALA A 230 1.75 -7.56 -13.03
C ALA A 230 1.29 -8.62 -12.02
N ALA A 231 2.23 -9.28 -11.33
CA ALA A 231 1.89 -10.26 -10.29
C ALA A 231 1.01 -9.66 -9.20
N ARG A 232 1.28 -8.42 -8.77
CA ARG A 232 0.49 -7.71 -7.77
C ARG A 232 -0.85 -7.16 -8.29
N GLY A 233 -1.15 -7.27 -9.58
CA GLY A 233 -2.42 -6.85 -10.19
C GLY A 233 -2.37 -5.57 -11.01
N PHE A 234 -1.21 -4.93 -11.18
CA PHE A 234 -1.12 -3.73 -12.01
C PHE A 234 -1.03 -4.07 -13.50
N LEU A 235 -1.95 -3.51 -14.28
CA LEU A 235 -1.91 -3.52 -15.74
C LEU A 235 -1.26 -2.25 -16.30
N VAL A 236 -1.40 -1.14 -15.58
CA VAL A 236 -0.74 0.14 -15.86
C VAL A 236 -0.27 0.73 -14.54
N HIS A 237 1.03 0.97 -14.43
CA HIS A 237 1.64 1.65 -13.30
C HIS A 237 2.82 2.53 -13.80
N PRO A 238 2.95 3.81 -13.38
CA PRO A 238 3.97 4.73 -13.91
C PRO A 238 5.42 4.25 -13.80
N LEU A 239 5.69 3.41 -12.78
CA LEU A 239 7.03 2.87 -12.52
C LEU A 239 7.31 1.52 -13.20
N MET A 240 6.31 0.89 -13.82
CA MET A 240 6.39 -0.50 -14.31
C MET A 240 7.45 -0.72 -15.39
N HIS A 241 7.67 0.27 -16.24
CA HIS A 241 8.58 0.21 -17.39
C HIS A 241 9.71 1.24 -17.32
N THR A 242 9.79 2.01 -16.23
CA THR A 242 10.83 3.04 -16.05
C THR A 242 11.91 2.61 -15.07
N LEU A 243 11.58 1.71 -14.13
CA LEU A 243 12.55 1.14 -13.21
C LEU A 243 13.32 -0.01 -13.88
N ALA A 244 14.63 -0.03 -13.67
CA ALA A 244 15.51 -1.13 -14.09
C ALA A 244 15.55 -2.28 -13.06
N SER A 245 15.24 -1.98 -11.80
CA SER A 245 15.14 -2.96 -10.71
C SER A 245 14.23 -2.42 -9.60
N GLY A 246 13.82 -3.29 -8.68
CA GLY A 246 13.07 -2.92 -7.50
C GLY A 246 12.97 -4.10 -6.55
N GLY A 247 12.64 -3.82 -5.29
CA GLY A 247 12.45 -4.82 -4.26
C GLY A 247 11.48 -4.33 -3.21
N MET A 248 10.81 -5.26 -2.56
CA MET A 248 10.09 -4.97 -1.32
C MET A 248 9.89 -6.25 -0.51
N VAL A 249 9.78 -6.08 0.80
CA VAL A 249 9.08 -7.04 1.66
C VAL A 249 7.67 -6.53 1.89
N ASP A 250 6.71 -7.44 1.96
CA ASP A 250 5.37 -7.10 2.43
C ASP A 250 5.27 -7.22 3.96
N GLY A 251 4.08 -7.06 4.53
CA GLY A 251 3.84 -7.25 5.97
C GLY A 251 3.94 -8.70 6.45
N THR A 252 4.38 -9.62 5.59
CA THR A 252 4.63 -11.04 5.89
C THR A 252 6.07 -11.42 5.56
N ASN A 253 6.34 -12.72 5.51
CA ASN A 253 7.64 -13.26 5.12
C ASN A 253 7.80 -13.37 3.60
N ASN A 254 7.12 -12.53 2.81
CA ASN A 254 7.29 -12.50 1.37
C ASN A 254 8.34 -11.46 0.97
N VAL A 255 9.25 -11.88 0.08
CA VAL A 255 10.22 -11.01 -0.58
C VAL A 255 9.83 -10.91 -2.05
N HIS A 256 9.75 -9.71 -2.56
CA HIS A 256 9.49 -9.41 -3.97
C HIS A 256 10.78 -8.88 -4.61
N SER A 257 11.33 -9.60 -5.58
CA SER A 257 12.61 -9.25 -6.20
C SER A 257 12.48 -8.96 -7.70
N GLY A 258 12.43 -7.68 -8.05
CA GLY A 258 12.34 -7.17 -9.41
C GLY A 258 13.68 -6.99 -10.12
N ASN A 259 14.76 -7.61 -9.64
CA ASN A 259 16.13 -7.37 -10.10
C ASN A 259 16.70 -8.51 -10.97
N ASN A 260 15.88 -9.51 -11.33
CA ASN A 260 16.27 -10.71 -12.07
C ASN A 260 17.36 -11.56 -11.37
N LYS A 261 17.27 -11.68 -10.04
CA LYS A 261 18.16 -12.51 -9.21
C LYS A 261 17.37 -13.33 -8.19
N ASP A 262 17.96 -14.44 -7.76
CA ASP A 262 17.47 -15.30 -6.69
C ASP A 262 18.13 -15.01 -5.33
N ILE A 263 18.94 -13.95 -5.29
CA ILE A 263 19.53 -13.36 -4.11
C ILE A 263 19.17 -11.88 -3.99
N TYR A 264 18.62 -11.49 -2.85
CA TYR A 264 18.38 -10.08 -2.51
C TYR A 264 18.45 -9.84 -1.00
N THR A 265 19.67 -9.93 -0.47
CA THR A 265 19.96 -9.79 0.96
C THR A 265 19.36 -8.53 1.58
N HIS A 266 19.29 -7.42 0.82
CA HIS A 266 18.69 -6.16 1.32
C HIS A 266 17.27 -6.36 1.83
N GLU A 267 16.41 -7.00 1.04
CA GLU A 267 15.01 -7.25 1.42
C GLU A 267 14.91 -8.27 2.55
N VAL A 268 15.72 -9.33 2.50
CA VAL A 268 15.73 -10.35 3.56
C VAL A 268 16.14 -9.78 4.92
N VAL A 269 17.05 -8.80 4.96
CA VAL A 269 17.41 -8.10 6.21
C VAL A 269 16.21 -7.39 6.84
N HIS A 270 15.29 -6.85 6.04
CA HIS A 270 14.08 -6.21 6.58
C HIS A 270 13.22 -7.21 7.37
N LEU A 271 13.06 -8.44 6.87
CA LEU A 271 12.30 -9.49 7.58
C LEU A 271 12.89 -9.82 8.97
N PHE A 272 14.21 -9.98 9.06
CA PHE A 272 14.89 -10.25 10.33
C PHE A 272 14.86 -9.06 11.29
N SER A 273 15.01 -7.84 10.76
CA SER A 273 14.91 -6.61 11.55
C SER A 273 13.51 -6.43 12.16
N GLN A 274 12.45 -6.67 11.37
CA GLN A 274 11.06 -6.64 11.83
C GLN A 274 10.77 -7.72 12.87
N SER A 275 11.27 -8.95 12.65
CA SER A 275 11.09 -10.09 13.56
C SER A 275 11.70 -9.87 14.95
N ARG A 276 12.73 -9.03 15.07
CA ARG A 276 13.34 -8.64 16.35
C ARG A 276 12.49 -7.64 17.14
N THR A 277 11.41 -7.13 16.55
CA THR A 277 10.56 -6.10 17.17
C THR A 277 9.22 -6.67 17.66
N PRO A 278 9.15 -7.75 18.46
CA PRO A 278 7.92 -8.04 19.17
C PRO A 278 7.88 -7.09 20.37
N ALA A 279 7.08 -6.01 20.29
CA ALA A 279 6.75 -5.16 21.43
C ALA A 279 7.91 -4.98 22.46
N ARG A 280 8.73 -3.94 22.32
CA ARG A 280 9.37 -3.33 23.50
C ARG A 280 8.29 -2.77 24.43
N ARG A 281 7.60 -3.66 25.15
CA ARG A 281 6.99 -3.40 26.44
C ARG A 281 8.15 -3.14 27.39
N SER A 282 8.19 -1.91 27.90
CA SER A 282 9.21 -1.28 28.75
C SER A 282 10.43 -0.65 28.05
N HIS A 283 10.31 0.68 27.87
CA HIS A 283 11.32 1.72 28.09
C HIS A 283 12.80 1.42 27.74
N ARG A 284 13.25 1.95 26.60
CA ARG A 284 14.34 2.97 26.45
C ARG A 284 14.90 2.95 25.02
N PRO A 285 14.99 4.08 24.29
CA PRO A 285 15.63 4.10 22.98
C PRO A 285 17.13 3.78 23.11
N CYS A 286 17.63 2.78 22.40
CA CYS A 286 19.06 2.51 22.28
C CYS A 286 19.45 2.58 20.80
N TRP A 287 19.64 3.79 20.31
CA TRP A 287 20.32 4.07 19.04
C TRP A 287 21.35 5.17 19.29
N LYS A 288 22.46 4.82 19.94
CA LYS A 288 23.75 5.54 19.89
C LYS A 288 24.88 4.55 20.17
N ARG A 289 25.44 4.00 19.08
CA ARG A 289 26.82 3.47 18.89
C ARG A 289 26.83 2.84 17.50
N ALA A 290 27.03 3.62 16.44
CA ALA A 290 28.34 3.95 15.88
C ALA A 290 29.23 2.70 15.67
N TRP A 291 29.21 2.16 14.45
CA TRP A 291 30.29 1.34 13.89
C TRP A 291 31.51 2.25 13.63
N PRO A 292 32.74 1.85 14.01
CA PRO A 292 33.97 2.35 13.40
C PRO A 292 34.33 1.49 12.16
N PRO A 293 35.23 1.99 11.27
CA PRO A 293 35.47 1.46 9.92
C PRO A 293 35.96 0.00 9.87
#